data_AF-A0A3Q2D810-F1
#
_entry.id   AF-A0A3Q2D810-F1
#
_cell.length_a   1.000
_cell.length_b   1.000
_cell.length_c   1.000
_cell.angle_alpha   90.00
_cell.angle_beta   90.00
_cell.angle_gamma   90.00
#
_symmetry.space_group_name_H-M   'P 1'
#
loop_
_entity.id
_entity.type
_entity.pdbx_description
1 polymer ?
#
loop_
_entity_poly.entity_id
_entity_poly.type
_entity_poly.pdbx_seq_one_letter_code
_entity_poly.pdbx_strand_id
1 'polypeptide(L)'
;MTKLLQWLLGVSLLGIIWAVIAFDLLELSVPGTYREVAWSMPLYLLVSFGCYSLATVGYRVATFNDCDEAARELQEQIKEAKEDLRKKGLKI
;
A
#
# COMPACT_ATOMS: atom_id res chain seq x y z
N MET A 1 -20.25 16.82 -10.24
CA MET A 1 -20.32 15.46 -9.65
C MET A 1 -18.96 15.13 -9.06
N THR A 2 -18.82 15.11 -7.74
CA THR A 2 -17.53 14.86 -7.08
C THR A 2 -17.13 13.38 -7.29
N LYS A 3 -15.86 13.12 -7.63
CA LYS A 3 -15.34 11.75 -7.85
C LYS A 3 -15.62 10.82 -6.67
N LEU A 4 -15.62 11.37 -5.46
CA LEU A 4 -15.96 10.66 -4.23
C LEU A 4 -17.39 10.09 -4.27
N LEU A 5 -18.38 10.85 -4.72
CA LEU A 5 -19.77 10.37 -4.79
C LEU A 5 -19.90 9.23 -5.81
N GLN A 6 -19.20 9.31 -6.94
CA GLN A 6 -19.18 8.25 -7.95
C GLN A 6 -18.62 6.94 -7.38
N TRP A 7 -17.51 7.01 -6.65
CA TRP A 7 -16.92 5.84 -5.98
C TRP A 7 -17.82 5.28 -4.89
N LEU A 8 -18.42 6.15 -4.07
CA LEU A 8 -19.27 5.75 -2.95
C LEU A 8 -20.55 5.05 -3.44
N LEU A 9 -21.17 5.58 -4.50
CA LEU A 9 -22.31 4.93 -5.16
C LEU A 9 -21.92 3.57 -5.77
N GLY A 10 -20.78 3.50 -6.45
CA GLY A 10 -20.29 2.25 -7.06
C GLY A 10 -20.04 1.15 -6.01
N VAL A 11 -19.35 1.48 -4.92
CA VAL A 11 -19.10 0.54 -3.81
C VAL A 11 -20.39 0.14 -3.11
N SER A 12 -21.31 1.08 -2.90
CA SER A 12 -22.61 0.80 -2.29
C SER A 12 -23.44 -0.19 -3.13
N LEU A 13 -23.49 -0.01 -4.45
CA LEU A 13 -24.17 -0.94 -5.36
C LEU A 13 -23.57 -2.34 -5.29
N LEU A 14 -22.24 -2.44 -5.30
CA LEU A 14 -21.52 -3.70 -5.24
C LEU A 14 -21.74 -4.42 -3.90
N GLY A 15 -21.77 -3.67 -2.80
CA GLY A 15 -22.08 -4.17 -1.46
C GLY A 15 -23.52 -4.68 -1.34
N ILE A 16 -24.49 -3.98 -1.95
CA ILE A 16 -25.90 -4.42 -1.97
C ILE A 16 -26.04 -5.72 -2.75
N ILE A 17 -25.42 -5.83 -3.94
CA ILE A 17 -25.43 -7.06 -4.75
C ILE A 17 -24.83 -8.23 -3.95
N TRP A 18 -23.69 -8.00 -3.29
CA TRP A 18 -23.07 -9.01 -2.45
C TRP A 18 -23.96 -9.44 -1.28
N ALA A 19 -24.59 -8.49 -0.57
CA ALA A 19 -25.48 -8.78 0.56
C ALA A 19 -26.71 -9.59 0.12
N VAL A 20 -27.31 -9.27 -1.04
CA VAL A 20 -28.43 -10.04 -1.59
C VAL A 20 -28.03 -11.51 -1.81
N ILE A 21 -26.85 -11.75 -2.39
CA ILE A 21 -26.34 -13.10 -2.67
C ILE A 21 -25.96 -13.83 -1.37
N ALA A 22 -25.35 -13.13 -0.42
CA ALA A 22 -24.90 -13.72 0.85
C ALA A 22 -26.09 -14.09 1.77
N PHE A 23 -27.16 -13.29 1.80
CA PHE A 23 -28.29 -13.45 2.73
C PHE A 23 -29.55 -14.10 2.13
N ASP A 24 -29.57 -14.42 0.83
CA ASP A 24 -30.77 -14.97 0.14
C ASP A 24 -31.99 -14.06 0.10
N LEU A 25 -31.80 -12.74 0.15
CA LEU A 25 -32.91 -11.82 0.33
C LEU A 25 -33.97 -11.86 -0.78
N LEU A 26 -33.68 -12.49 -1.91
CA LEU A 26 -34.54 -12.57 -3.09
C LEU A 26 -34.96 -14.01 -3.45
N GLU A 27 -34.72 -15.00 -2.58
CA GLU A 27 -35.01 -16.43 -2.87
C GLU A 27 -34.50 -16.86 -4.26
N LEU A 28 -33.34 -16.32 -4.68
CA LEU A 28 -32.73 -16.81 -5.90
C LEU A 28 -32.34 -18.25 -5.59
N SER A 29 -32.84 -19.20 -6.37
CA SER A 29 -32.49 -20.62 -6.30
C SER A 29 -31.03 -20.85 -6.72
N VAL A 30 -30.09 -20.21 -6.00
CA VAL A 30 -28.65 -20.28 -6.22
C VAL A 30 -28.13 -21.56 -5.56
N PRO A 31 -27.26 -22.33 -6.23
CA PRO A 31 -26.67 -23.52 -5.62
C PRO A 31 -25.91 -23.17 -4.34
N GLY A 32 -26.07 -23.97 -3.28
CA GLY A 32 -25.49 -23.71 -1.95
C GLY A 32 -23.99 -23.44 -1.94
N THR A 33 -23.23 -24.04 -2.87
CA THR A 33 -21.79 -23.82 -3.05
C THR A 33 -21.45 -22.35 -3.32
N TYR A 34 -22.25 -21.64 -4.12
CA TYR A 34 -21.99 -20.23 -4.42
C TYR A 34 -22.26 -19.33 -3.23
N ARG A 35 -23.23 -19.69 -2.38
CA ARG A 35 -23.57 -18.96 -1.14
C ARG A 35 -22.43 -19.06 -0.12
N GLU A 36 -21.88 -20.25 0.08
CA GLU A 36 -20.75 -20.45 1.01
C GLU A 36 -19.52 -19.62 0.57
N VAL A 37 -19.20 -19.66 -0.73
CA VAL A 37 -18.10 -18.86 -1.29
C VAL A 37 -18.39 -17.37 -1.19
N ALA A 38 -19.63 -16.94 -1.46
CA ALA A 38 -20.04 -15.54 -1.36
C ALA A 38 -19.95 -15.03 0.09
N TRP A 39 -20.29 -15.84 1.08
CA TRP A 39 -20.13 -15.47 2.49
C TRP A 39 -18.67 -15.21 2.88
N SER A 40 -17.75 -16.03 2.36
CA SER A 40 -16.31 -15.89 2.61
C SER A 40 -15.60 -14.84 1.75
N MET A 41 -16.25 -14.29 0.72
CA MET A 41 -15.65 -13.29 -0.20
C MET A 41 -14.97 -12.10 0.50
N PRO A 42 -15.58 -11.44 1.50
CA PRO A 42 -14.93 -10.32 2.19
C PRO A 42 -13.64 -10.72 2.89
N LEU A 43 -13.57 -11.94 3.43
CA LEU A 43 -12.37 -12.46 4.08
C LEU A 43 -11.27 -12.71 3.05
N TYR A 44 -11.60 -13.32 1.91
CA TYR A 44 -10.63 -13.49 0.81
C TYR A 44 -10.12 -12.15 0.27
N LEU A 45 -11.00 -11.15 0.15
CA LEU A 45 -10.63 -9.80 -0.27
C LEU A 45 -9.70 -9.13 0.76
N LEU A 46 -9.96 -9.32 2.05
CA LEU A 46 -9.10 -8.81 3.12
C LEU A 46 -7.71 -9.47 3.10
N VAL A 47 -7.65 -10.79 2.97
CA VAL A 47 -6.38 -11.54 2.93
C VAL A 47 -5.56 -11.16 1.70
N SER A 48 -6.18 -11.14 0.52
CA SER A 48 -5.51 -10.74 -0.72
C SER A 48 -5.01 -9.29 -0.67
N PHE A 49 -5.81 -8.37 -0.13
CA PHE A 49 -5.40 -6.98 0.09
C PHE A 49 -4.23 -6.89 1.08
N GLY A 50 -4.26 -7.67 2.16
CA GLY A 50 -3.16 -7.76 3.13
C GLY A 50 -1.87 -8.26 2.50
N CYS A 51 -1.92 -9.36 1.74
CA CYS A 51 -0.76 -9.89 1.01
C CYS A 51 -0.20 -8.89 0.00
N TYR A 52 -1.08 -8.23 -0.77
CA TYR A 52 -0.68 -7.20 -1.73
C TYR A 52 -0.03 -5.99 -1.06
N SER A 53 -0.60 -5.52 0.06
CA SER A 53 -0.06 -4.42 0.85
C SER A 53 1.32 -4.77 1.40
N LEU A 54 1.45 -5.96 2.01
CA LEU A 54 2.72 -6.43 2.57
C LEU A 54 3.79 -6.60 1.49
N ALA A 55 3.44 -7.17 0.33
CA ALA A 55 4.34 -7.31 -0.81
C ALA A 55 4.79 -5.94 -1.34
N THR A 56 3.88 -4.97 -1.44
CA THR A 56 4.18 -3.62 -1.91
C THR A 56 5.11 -2.89 -0.94
N VAL A 57 4.82 -2.95 0.36
CA VAL A 57 5.65 -2.34 1.40
C VAL A 57 7.01 -3.03 1.45
N GLY A 58 7.04 -4.36 1.48
CA GLY A 58 8.26 -5.16 1.49
C GLY A 58 9.14 -4.87 0.28
N TYR A 59 8.55 -4.80 -0.92
CA TYR A 59 9.28 -4.43 -2.14
C TYR A 59 9.87 -3.02 -2.06
N ARG A 60 9.09 -2.04 -1.60
CA ARG A 60 9.56 -0.65 -1.44
C ARG A 60 10.64 -0.50 -0.37
N VAL A 61 10.57 -1.28 0.71
CA VAL A 61 11.59 -1.32 1.76
C VAL A 61 12.86 -2.00 1.24
N ALA A 62 12.74 -3.13 0.56
CA ALA A 62 13.87 -3.85 0.00
C ALA A 62 14.56 -3.09 -1.15
N THR A 63 13.80 -2.27 -1.87
CA THR A 63 14.30 -1.41 -2.97
C THR A 63 14.52 0.03 -2.50
N PHE A 64 14.50 0.29 -1.19
CA PHE A 64 14.91 1.59 -0.68
C PHE A 64 16.40 1.72 -1.01
N ASN A 65 16.69 2.50 -2.05
CA ASN A 65 18.03 2.67 -2.58
C ASN A 65 18.95 3.12 -1.44
N ASP A 66 19.83 2.24 -0.98
CA ASP A 66 20.89 2.63 -0.06
C ASP A 66 21.63 3.79 -0.74
N CYS A 67 21.48 4.98 -0.18
CA CYS A 67 22.10 6.21 -0.66
C CYS A 67 23.61 6.20 -0.36
N ASP A 68 24.28 5.07 -0.59
CA ASP A 68 25.69 4.87 -0.29
C ASP A 68 26.56 5.85 -1.07
N GLU A 69 26.22 6.11 -2.33
CA GLU A 69 26.95 7.06 -3.17
C GLU A 69 26.83 8.49 -2.65
N ALA A 70 25.61 8.93 -2.32
CA ALA A 70 25.37 10.26 -1.74
C ALA A 70 25.98 10.39 -0.33
N ALA A 71 25.98 9.31 0.46
CA ALA A 71 26.64 9.28 1.76
C ALA A 71 28.16 9.41 1.61
N ARG A 72 28.76 8.74 0.61
CA ARG A 72 30.20 8.80 0.33
C ARG A 72 30.62 10.17 -0.19
N GLU A 73 29.84 10.75 -1.10
CA GLU A 73 30.05 12.10 -1.61
C GLU A 73 29.97 13.15 -0.48
N LEU A 74 28.97 13.02 0.41
CA LEU A 74 28.86 13.90 1.58
C LEU A 74 30.06 13.77 2.53
N GLN A 75 30.58 12.55 2.73
CA GLN A 75 31.79 12.35 3.54
C GLN A 75 33.03 13.01 2.92
N GLU A 76 33.18 12.97 1.60
CA GLU A 76 34.26 13.67 0.90
C GLU A 76 34.15 15.19 1.06
N GLN A 77 32.95 15.75 0.88
CA GLN A 77 32.70 17.18 1.09
C GLN A 77 32.99 17.62 2.53
N ILE A 78 32.64 16.81 3.53
CA ILE A 78 32.98 17.07 4.94
C ILE A 78 34.50 17.11 5.13
N LYS A 79 35.24 16.18 4.52
CA LYS A 79 36.70 16.12 4.63
C LYS A 79 37.34 17.36 4.00
N GLU A 80 36.91 17.74 2.80
CA GLU A 80 37.41 18.91 2.11
C GLU A 80 37.12 20.21 2.88
N ALA A 81 35.89 20.36 3.39
CA ALA A 81 35.51 21.50 4.23
C ALA A 81 36.35 21.59 5.52
N LYS A 82 36.65 20.45 6.17
CA LYS A 82 37.52 20.40 7.34
C LYS A 82 38.95 20.84 7.02
N GLU A 83 39.50 20.38 5.89
CA GLU A 83 40.83 20.78 5.45
C GLU A 83 40.91 22.27 5.13
N ASP A 84 39.89 22.82 4.48
CA ASP A 84 39.82 24.25 4.15
C ASP A 84 39.67 25.13 5.38
N LEU A 85 38.88 24.71 6.37
CA LEU A 85 38.78 25.41 7.65
C LEU A 85 40.12 25.38 8.41
N ARG A 86 40.85 24.25 8.37
CA ARG A 86 42.20 24.15 8.94
C ARG A 86 43.19 25.07 8.22
N LYS A 87 43.14 25.16 6.88
CA LYS A 87 43.96 26.11 6.10
C LYS A 87 43.66 27.56 6.47
N LYS A 88 42.40 27.88 6.79
CA LYS A 88 41.96 29.20 7.26
C LYS A 88 42.31 29.48 8.74
N GLY A 89 43.02 28.57 9.41
CA GLY A 89 43.46 28.74 10.81
C GLY A 89 42.35 28.57 11.84
N LEU A 90 41.18 28.08 11.43
CA LEU A 90 40.06 27.81 12.32
C LEU A 90 40.23 26.41 12.91
N LYS A 91 40.17 26.29 14.24
CA LYS A 91 40.21 24.99 14.93
C LYS A 91 38.85 24.30 14.79
N ILE A 92 38.88 23.07 14.28
CA ILE A 92 37.79 22.08 14.30
C ILE A 92 38.16 21.01 15.31
#